data_AF-A0A434FEG2-F1
#
_entry.id   AF-A0A434FEG2-F1
#
_cell.length_a   1.000
_cell.length_b   1.000
_cell.length_c   1.000
_cell.angle_alpha   90.00
_cell.angle_beta   90.00
_cell.angle_gamma   90.00
#
_symmetry.space_group_name_H-M   'P 1'
#
loop_
_entity.id
_entity.type
_entity.pdbx_description
1 polymer ?
#
loop_
_entity_poly.entity_id
_entity_poly.type
_entity_poly.pdbx_seq_one_letter_code
_entity_poly.pdbx_strand_id
1 'polypeptide(L)'
;MAVYTDVNEGELTAFLKAYPVGDLLSYKGIAEGTENSNFLVHASTGSYILTLYEKRVDKADLPFFLGLMGHLARKGISCPLPVTAHDGTVIGTLAGRPAVIITFLEGLSLRRPTAAHCAEVGKALAGLHLAGQDFQMRRPNALAIDGWRKLWAASRERADEVEPGLAAEVDADFSDFERNWPAGLPQGII
;
A
#
# COMPACT_ATOMS: atom_id res chain seq x y z
N MET A 1 5.81 -6.19 -15.30
CA MET A 1 6.57 -4.93 -15.39
C MET A 1 5.86 -3.95 -14.45
N ALA A 2 6.48 -3.52 -13.35
CA ALA A 2 5.80 -2.78 -12.26
C ALA A 2 5.84 -1.24 -12.41
N VAL A 3 6.64 -0.73 -13.33
CA VAL A 3 6.62 0.68 -13.73
C VAL A 3 5.68 0.78 -14.92
N TYR A 4 4.49 1.32 -14.69
CA TYR A 4 3.44 1.47 -15.69
C TYR A 4 3.50 2.84 -16.38
N THR A 5 3.96 3.85 -15.65
CA THR A 5 4.11 5.23 -16.12
C THR A 5 5.57 5.61 -16.05
N ASP A 6 6.17 5.93 -17.19
CA ASP A 6 7.52 6.49 -17.25
C ASP A 6 7.47 7.99 -16.89
N VAL A 7 8.50 8.48 -16.20
CA VAL A 7 8.56 9.85 -15.69
C VAL A 7 9.79 10.52 -16.26
N ASN A 8 9.60 11.63 -16.98
CA ASN A 8 10.71 12.39 -17.53
C ASN A 8 11.47 13.14 -16.41
N GLU A 9 12.80 13.17 -16.50
CA GLU A 9 13.67 13.87 -15.55
C GLU A 9 13.29 15.35 -15.36
N GLY A 10 12.95 16.06 -16.44
CA GLY A 10 12.53 17.46 -16.39
C GLY A 10 11.21 17.65 -15.64
N GLU A 11 10.23 16.77 -15.86
CA GLU A 11 8.96 16.78 -15.14
C GLU A 11 9.16 16.46 -13.66
N LEU A 12 9.97 15.43 -13.36
CA LEU A 12 10.32 15.07 -11.98
C LEU A 12 11.02 16.23 -11.27
N THR A 13 12.03 16.82 -11.91
CA THR A 13 12.77 17.96 -11.34
C THR A 13 11.83 19.13 -11.06
N ALA A 14 10.91 19.45 -11.96
CA ALA A 14 9.91 20.49 -11.73
C ALA A 14 8.96 20.13 -10.57
N PHE A 15 8.55 18.86 -10.47
CA PHE A 15 7.70 18.37 -9.39
C PHE A 15 8.38 18.44 -8.02
N LEU A 16 9.65 18.04 -7.92
CA LEU A 16 10.39 18.06 -6.65
C LEU A 16 10.57 19.47 -6.07
N LYS A 17 10.56 20.53 -6.90
CA LYS A 17 10.62 21.92 -6.43
C LYS A 17 9.46 22.33 -5.53
N ALA A 18 8.34 21.61 -5.57
CA ALA A 18 7.23 21.85 -4.67
C ALA A 18 7.46 21.28 -3.25
N TYR A 19 8.50 20.46 -3.05
CA TYR A 19 8.74 19.71 -1.82
C TYR A 19 10.11 20.04 -1.20
N PRO A 20 10.24 19.96 0.14
CA PRO A 20 11.50 20.20 0.85
C PRO A 20 12.47 19.00 0.74
N VAL A 21 12.76 18.54 -0.48
CA VAL A 21 13.62 17.37 -0.76
C VAL A 21 14.92 17.72 -1.48
N GLY A 22 15.13 19.00 -1.79
CA GLY A 22 16.30 19.48 -2.51
C GLY A 22 16.30 19.12 -4.00
N ASP A 23 17.50 19.10 -4.58
CA ASP A 23 17.69 18.93 -6.03
C ASP A 23 17.76 17.44 -6.38
N LEU A 24 17.16 17.07 -7.52
CA LEU A 24 17.25 15.72 -8.07
C LEU A 24 18.70 15.38 -8.43
N LEU A 25 19.23 14.29 -7.86
CA LEU A 25 20.56 13.77 -8.18
C LEU A 25 20.47 12.53 -9.09
N SER A 26 19.55 11.63 -8.78
CA SER A 26 19.22 10.49 -9.63
C SER A 26 17.86 9.90 -9.24
N TYR A 27 17.26 9.12 -10.13
CA TYR A 27 16.07 8.34 -9.83
C TYR A 27 16.09 7.02 -10.59
N LYS A 28 15.43 6.00 -10.03
CA LYS A 28 15.34 4.67 -10.64
C LYS A 28 13.98 4.04 -10.37
N GLY A 29 13.33 3.57 -11.43
CA GLY A 29 12.11 2.78 -11.31
C GLY A 29 12.33 1.48 -10.52
N ILE A 30 11.41 1.17 -9.61
CA ILE A 30 11.40 -0.05 -8.82
C ILE A 30 10.48 -1.05 -9.52
N ALA A 31 11.08 -2.15 -10.01
CA ALA A 31 10.37 -3.18 -10.76
C ALA A 31 9.56 -4.14 -9.87
N GLU A 32 9.64 -4.00 -8.55
CA GLU A 32 8.88 -4.78 -7.57
C GLU A 32 7.60 -4.03 -7.22
N GLY A 33 6.46 -4.49 -7.74
CA GLY A 33 5.15 -3.86 -7.53
C GLY A 33 4.08 -4.43 -8.47
N THR A 34 2.81 -4.34 -8.06
CA THR A 34 1.68 -4.90 -8.81
C THR A 34 0.67 -3.85 -9.28
N GLU A 35 0.65 -2.67 -8.64
CA GLU A 35 -0.43 -1.70 -8.83
C GLU A 35 0.03 -0.25 -9.01
N ASN A 36 1.20 0.14 -8.51
CA ASN A 36 1.68 1.53 -8.59
C ASN A 36 3.07 1.58 -9.23
N SER A 37 3.34 2.67 -9.93
CA SER A 37 4.69 2.97 -10.42
C SER A 37 5.49 3.58 -9.27
N ASN A 38 6.52 2.89 -8.81
CA ASN A 38 7.38 3.34 -7.72
C ASN A 38 8.77 3.67 -8.23
N PHE A 39 9.37 4.75 -7.73
CA PHE A 39 10.72 5.18 -8.05
C PHE A 39 11.51 5.45 -6.77
N LEU A 40 12.73 4.94 -6.71
CA LEU A 40 13.72 5.42 -5.74
C LEU A 40 14.28 6.74 -6.26
N VAL A 41 14.15 7.81 -5.48
CA VAL A 41 14.64 9.15 -5.81
C VAL A 41 15.77 9.49 -4.85
N HIS A 42 16.95 9.78 -5.37
CA HIS A 42 18.04 10.37 -4.63
C HIS A 42 18.06 11.87 -4.90
N ALA A 43 17.92 12.65 -3.83
CA ALA A 43 17.95 14.10 -3.87
C ALA A 43 19.00 14.64 -2.88
N SER A 44 19.32 15.93 -2.96
CA SER A 44 20.40 16.53 -2.16
C SER A 44 20.17 16.47 -0.64
N THR A 45 18.93 16.30 -0.18
CA THR A 45 18.61 16.14 1.26
C THR A 45 18.46 14.68 1.71
N GLY A 46 18.50 13.71 0.79
CA GLY A 46 18.37 12.30 1.13
C GLY A 46 17.69 11.44 0.07
N SER A 47 17.30 10.23 0.48
CA SER A 47 16.60 9.27 -0.38
C SER A 47 15.10 9.25 -0.08
N TYR A 48 14.31 9.12 -1.13
CA TYR A 48 12.85 9.14 -1.08
C TYR A 48 12.27 8.06 -2.00
N ILE A 49 11.03 7.67 -1.74
CA ILE A 49 10.21 6.89 -2.66
C ILE A 49 9.18 7.82 -3.28
N LEU A 50 9.14 7.87 -4.60
CA LEU A 50 8.07 8.50 -5.37
C LEU A 50 7.10 7.40 -5.81
N THR A 51 5.83 7.54 -5.45
CA THR A 51 4.77 6.63 -5.86
C THR A 51 3.77 7.37 -6.73
N LEU A 52 3.57 6.90 -7.96
CA LEU A 52 2.47 7.32 -8.83
C LEU A 52 1.35 6.30 -8.71
N TYR A 53 0.17 6.77 -8.30
CA TYR A 53 -1.01 5.93 -8.12
C TYR A 53 -1.69 5.67 -9.46
N GLU A 54 -1.73 4.39 -9.86
CA GLU A 54 -2.38 3.99 -11.11
C GLU A 54 -3.89 3.81 -10.91
N LYS A 55 -4.59 3.45 -11.99
CA LYS A 55 -6.06 3.46 -12.07
C LYS A 55 -6.80 2.60 -11.03
N ARG A 56 -6.12 1.66 -10.37
CA ARG A 56 -6.74 0.75 -9.40
C ARG A 56 -6.90 1.35 -8.00
N VAL A 57 -6.22 2.46 -7.71
CA VAL A 57 -6.34 3.13 -6.42
C VAL A 57 -7.38 4.23 -6.53
N ASP A 58 -8.46 4.11 -5.74
CA ASP A 58 -9.42 5.18 -5.59
C ASP A 58 -8.75 6.38 -4.91
N LYS A 59 -8.78 7.54 -5.56
CA LYS A 59 -8.22 8.77 -4.98
C LYS A 59 -8.88 9.13 -3.66
N ALA A 60 -10.14 8.73 -3.45
CA ALA A 60 -10.87 8.93 -2.20
C ALA A 60 -10.26 8.15 -1.02
N ASP A 61 -9.50 7.07 -1.29
CA ASP A 61 -8.84 6.29 -0.25
C ASP A 61 -7.46 6.86 0.15
N LEU A 62 -6.83 7.71 -0.68
CA LEU A 62 -5.51 8.27 -0.38
C LEU A 62 -5.44 9.02 0.97
N PRO A 63 -6.42 9.86 1.35
CA PRO A 63 -6.43 10.50 2.67
C PRO A 63 -6.38 9.49 3.82
N PHE A 64 -7.05 8.33 3.69
CA PHE A 64 -6.99 7.27 4.70
C PHE A 64 -5.57 6.72 4.85
N PHE A 65 -4.94 6.30 3.74
CA PHE A 65 -3.61 5.69 3.79
C PHE A 65 -2.54 6.65 4.29
N LEU A 66 -2.52 7.88 3.77
CA LEU A 66 -1.54 8.89 4.14
C LEU A 66 -1.75 9.39 5.58
N GLY A 67 -3.02 9.58 5.97
CA GLY A 67 -3.40 9.94 7.33
C GLY A 67 -2.99 8.85 8.34
N LEU A 68 -3.20 7.58 7.99
CA LEU A 68 -2.81 6.45 8.82
C LEU A 68 -1.29 6.36 9.00
N MET A 69 -0.51 6.50 7.92
CA MET A 69 0.96 6.54 8.00
C MET A 69 1.43 7.64 8.95
N GLY A 70 0.92 8.86 8.80
CA GLY A 70 1.26 9.97 9.69
C GLY A 70 0.84 9.72 11.15
N HIS A 71 -0.31 9.09 11.37
CA HIS A 71 -0.79 8.73 12.70
C HIS A 71 0.12 7.69 13.38
N LEU A 72 0.44 6.60 12.68
CA LEU A 72 1.28 5.52 13.20
C LEU A 72 2.69 5.99 13.51
N ALA A 73 3.29 6.80 12.63
CA ALA A 73 4.62 7.36 12.84
C ALA A 73 4.71 8.25 14.09
N ARG A 74 3.70 9.10 14.34
CA ARG A 74 3.64 9.91 15.58
C ARG A 74 3.57 9.07 16.85
N LYS A 75 3.16 7.80 16.74
CA LYS A 75 3.12 6.83 17.83
C LYS A 75 4.34 5.90 17.87
N GLY A 76 5.39 6.23 17.13
CA GLY A 76 6.67 5.51 17.16
C GLY A 76 6.71 4.26 16.28
N ILE A 77 5.71 4.02 15.42
CA ILE A 77 5.82 2.98 14.40
C ILE A 77 6.79 3.45 13.33
N SER A 78 7.82 2.63 13.06
CA SER A 78 8.71 2.86 11.92
C SER A 78 7.98 2.53 10.63
N CYS A 79 7.37 3.55 10.03
CA CYS A 79 6.69 3.45 8.74
C CYS A 79 7.08 4.62 7.83
N PRO A 80 6.95 4.46 6.50
CA PRO A 80 7.21 5.53 5.56
C PRO A 80 6.30 6.73 5.83
N LEU A 81 6.82 7.94 5.73
CA LEU A 81 6.09 9.18 5.97
C LEU A 81 5.90 9.98 4.68
N PRO A 82 4.69 10.45 4.36
CA PRO A 82 4.49 11.36 3.25
C PRO A 82 5.22 12.68 3.49
N VAL A 83 5.94 13.16 2.47
CA VAL A 83 6.57 14.48 2.47
C VAL A 83 5.50 15.51 2.10
N THR A 84 5.35 16.53 2.94
CA THR A 84 4.42 17.63 2.70
C THR A 84 5.08 18.69 1.82
N ALA A 85 4.40 19.11 0.77
CA ALA A 85 4.82 20.20 -0.11
C ALA A 85 4.82 21.54 0.63
N HIS A 86 5.48 22.55 0.04
CA HIS A 86 5.56 23.89 0.61
C HIS A 86 4.21 24.58 0.78
N ASP A 87 3.20 24.20 -0.02
CA ASP A 87 1.83 24.71 0.06
C ASP A 87 0.95 23.93 1.06
N GLY A 88 1.50 22.95 1.77
CA GLY A 88 0.79 22.11 2.73
C GLY A 88 0.09 20.90 2.11
N THR A 89 0.12 20.73 0.78
CA THR A 89 -0.44 19.54 0.12
C THR A 89 0.51 18.33 0.23
N VAL A 90 -0.05 17.13 0.18
CA VAL A 90 0.74 15.87 0.15
C VAL A 90 0.65 15.18 -1.20
N ILE A 91 -0.51 15.28 -1.85
CA ILE A 91 -0.81 14.61 -3.12
C ILE A 91 -0.63 15.64 -4.23
N GLY A 92 0.43 15.49 -5.01
CA GLY A 92 0.65 16.25 -6.24
C GLY A 92 0.16 15.50 -7.49
N THR A 93 0.44 16.07 -8.66
CA THR A 93 0.23 15.40 -9.96
C THR A 93 1.52 15.37 -10.75
N LEU A 94 1.89 14.19 -11.26
CA LEU A 94 3.08 13.96 -12.09
C LEU A 94 2.74 12.98 -13.19
N ALA A 95 3.15 13.27 -14.44
CA ALA A 95 2.81 12.47 -15.62
C ALA A 95 1.28 12.16 -15.73
N GLY A 96 0.44 13.13 -15.33
CA GLY A 96 -1.02 12.98 -15.32
C GLY A 96 -1.60 12.07 -14.23
N ARG A 97 -0.77 11.61 -13.28
CA ARG A 97 -1.17 10.71 -12.17
C ARG A 97 -1.05 11.40 -10.81
N PRO A 98 -1.89 11.06 -9.82
CA PRO A 98 -1.62 11.42 -8.43
C PRO A 98 -0.26 10.86 -8.02
N ALA A 99 0.56 11.70 -7.42
CA ALA A 99 1.92 11.36 -7.02
C ALA A 99 2.18 11.80 -5.59
N VAL A 100 2.86 10.96 -4.83
CA VAL A 100 3.25 11.23 -3.44
C VAL A 100 4.74 10.90 -3.28
N ILE A 101 5.45 11.80 -2.60
CA ILE A 101 6.81 11.55 -2.13
C ILE A 101 6.74 11.03 -0.70
N ILE A 102 7.46 9.95 -0.42
CA ILE A 102 7.48 9.30 0.88
C ILE A 102 8.94 9.13 1.31
N THR A 103 9.22 9.25 2.60
CA THR A 103 10.57 9.00 3.14
C THR A 103 11.02 7.57 2.84
N PHE A 104 12.30 7.39 2.50
CA PHE A 104 12.89 6.07 2.37
C PHE A 104 13.09 5.42 3.75
N LEU A 105 12.75 4.14 3.88
CA LEU A 105 13.09 3.33 5.05
C LEU A 105 14.28 2.44 4.71
N GLU A 106 15.31 2.48 5.54
CA GLU A 106 16.44 1.57 5.42
C GLU A 106 16.04 0.14 5.77
N GLY A 107 16.65 -0.82 5.07
CA GLY A 107 16.41 -2.24 5.25
C GLY A 107 16.16 -2.95 3.93
N LEU A 108 15.97 -4.27 4.03
CA LEU A 108 15.74 -5.15 2.89
C LEU A 108 14.63 -6.13 3.25
N SER A 109 13.80 -6.47 2.27
CA SER A 109 12.86 -7.57 2.40
C SER A 109 13.61 -8.91 2.47
N LEU A 110 13.34 -9.69 3.51
CA LEU A 110 14.00 -10.97 3.74
C LEU A 110 13.42 -12.05 2.83
N ARG A 111 14.23 -12.60 1.92
CA ARG A 111 13.82 -13.70 1.02
C ARG A 111 13.69 -15.05 1.73
N ARG A 112 14.35 -15.23 2.88
CA ARG A 112 14.34 -16.46 3.69
C ARG A 112 14.16 -16.10 5.16
N PRO A 113 12.92 -15.79 5.61
CA PRO A 113 12.66 -15.47 7.01
C PRO A 113 12.89 -16.70 7.89
N THR A 114 13.17 -16.45 9.17
CA THR A 114 13.37 -17.48 10.21
C THR A 114 12.27 -17.32 11.25
N ALA A 115 12.13 -18.29 12.16
CA ALA A 115 11.17 -18.19 13.27
C ALA A 115 11.39 -16.93 14.14
N ALA A 116 12.65 -16.49 14.30
CA ALA A 116 12.97 -15.26 15.02
C ALA A 116 12.41 -14.03 14.29
N HIS A 117 12.51 -13.98 12.96
CA HIS A 117 11.92 -12.91 12.16
C HIS A 117 10.38 -12.91 12.28
N CYS A 118 9.73 -14.07 12.31
CA CYS A 118 8.28 -14.16 12.54
C CYS A 118 7.86 -13.58 13.90
N ALA A 119 8.66 -13.81 14.94
CA ALA A 119 8.42 -13.23 16.27
C ALA A 119 8.48 -11.69 16.23
N GLU A 120 9.46 -11.12 15.52
CA GLU A 120 9.55 -9.67 15.33
C GLU A 120 8.39 -9.09 14.51
N VAL A 121 7.93 -9.81 13.47
CA VAL A 121 6.71 -9.42 12.73
C VAL A 121 5.49 -9.41 13.66
N GLY A 122 5.33 -10.42 14.53
CA GLY A 122 4.24 -10.46 15.50
C GLY A 122 4.24 -9.28 16.46
N LYS A 123 5.42 -8.91 17.01
CA LYS A 123 5.59 -7.74 17.86
C LYS A 123 5.25 -6.44 17.11
N ALA A 124 5.77 -6.28 15.89
CA ALA A 124 5.52 -5.10 15.08
C ALA A 124 4.03 -4.97 14.70
N LEU A 125 3.37 -6.07 14.35
CA LEU A 125 1.94 -6.08 14.00
C LEU A 125 1.06 -5.74 15.20
N ALA A 126 1.37 -6.27 16.38
CA ALA A 126 0.67 -5.89 17.62
C ALA A 126 0.86 -4.39 17.92
N GLY A 127 2.08 -3.88 17.79
CA GLY A 127 2.37 -2.45 17.93
C GLY A 127 1.56 -1.59 16.95
N LEU A 128 1.48 -2.00 15.69
CA LEU A 128 0.69 -1.33 14.66
C LEU A 128 -0.81 -1.30 15.02
N HIS A 129 -1.37 -2.42 15.46
CA HIS A 129 -2.77 -2.49 15.88
C HIS A 129 -3.07 -1.59 17.08
N LEU A 130 -2.21 -1.60 18.11
CA LEU A 130 -2.38 -0.76 19.31
C LEU A 130 -2.23 0.72 18.96
N ALA A 131 -1.26 1.07 18.13
CA ALA A 131 -1.05 2.45 17.70
C ALA A 131 -2.26 2.99 16.91
N GLY A 132 -2.90 2.16 16.07
CA GLY A 132 -4.02 2.59 15.22
C GLY A 132 -5.40 2.69 15.90
N GLN A 133 -5.55 2.32 17.19
CA GLN A 133 -6.87 2.19 17.83
C GLN A 133 -7.71 3.48 17.87
N ASP A 134 -7.09 4.64 17.97
CA ASP A 134 -7.72 5.97 18.05
C ASP A 134 -7.60 6.76 16.74
N PHE A 135 -7.19 6.11 15.63
CA PHE A 135 -7.26 6.73 14.32
C PHE A 135 -8.73 6.90 13.91
N GLN A 136 -9.09 8.12 13.48
CA GLN A 136 -10.49 8.53 13.36
C GLN A 136 -11.16 8.04 12.08
N MET A 137 -10.39 7.75 11.03
CA MET A 137 -10.95 7.27 9.78
C MET A 137 -11.05 5.74 9.79
N ARG A 138 -12.07 5.23 9.10
CA ARG A 138 -12.24 3.80 8.84
C ARG A 138 -12.36 3.58 7.34
N ARG A 139 -11.88 2.44 6.87
CA ARG A 139 -12.00 2.05 5.47
C ARG A 139 -12.49 0.60 5.41
N PRO A 140 -13.66 0.31 4.80
CA PRO A 140 -14.11 -1.07 4.66
C PRO A 140 -13.08 -1.94 3.96
N ASN A 141 -12.85 -3.16 4.46
CA ASN A 141 -12.04 -4.13 3.76
C ASN A 141 -12.73 -4.58 2.46
N ALA A 142 -12.31 -4.00 1.32
CA ALA A 142 -12.78 -4.38 -0.01
C ALA A 142 -12.44 -5.84 -0.40
N LEU A 143 -11.54 -6.50 0.36
CA LEU A 143 -11.17 -7.91 0.23
C LEU A 143 -11.61 -8.72 1.47
N ALA A 144 -12.81 -8.44 1.99
CA ALA A 144 -13.56 -9.34 2.87
C ALA A 144 -14.49 -10.26 2.04
N ILE A 145 -15.39 -11.01 2.70
CA ILE A 145 -16.31 -11.97 2.06
C ILE A 145 -16.99 -11.40 0.81
N ASP A 146 -17.57 -10.19 0.88
CA ASP A 146 -18.25 -9.56 -0.26
C ASP A 146 -17.30 -9.29 -1.44
N GLY A 147 -16.04 -8.95 -1.15
CA GLY A 147 -14.99 -8.78 -2.15
C GLY A 147 -14.59 -10.11 -2.78
N TRP A 148 -14.41 -11.14 -1.95
CA TRP A 148 -14.09 -12.50 -2.41
C TRP A 148 -15.18 -13.06 -3.31
N ARG A 149 -16.46 -12.82 -3.00
CA ARG A 149 -17.59 -13.23 -3.83
C ARG A 149 -17.56 -12.63 -5.23
N LYS A 150 -17.19 -11.36 -5.35
CA LYS A 150 -17.04 -10.71 -6.66
C LYS A 150 -15.91 -11.32 -7.46
N LEU A 151 -14.76 -11.56 -6.82
CA LEU A 151 -13.61 -12.22 -7.46
C LEU A 151 -13.95 -13.64 -7.90
N TRP A 152 -14.65 -14.38 -7.04
CA TRP A 152 -15.08 -15.74 -7.32
C TRP A 152 -16.08 -15.80 -8.47
N ALA A 153 -17.13 -14.97 -8.45
CA ALA A 153 -18.11 -14.91 -9.54
C ALA A 153 -17.45 -14.65 -10.91
N ALA A 154 -16.38 -13.85 -10.95
CA ALA A 154 -15.65 -13.56 -12.19
C ALA A 154 -14.73 -14.70 -12.67
N SER A 155 -14.43 -15.68 -11.80
CA SER A 155 -13.43 -16.73 -12.07
C SER A 155 -14.01 -18.16 -12.03
N ARG A 156 -15.17 -18.34 -11.38
CA ARG A 156 -15.77 -19.64 -11.05
C ARG A 156 -15.94 -20.56 -12.26
N GLU A 157 -16.45 -20.05 -13.37
CA GLU A 157 -16.72 -20.85 -14.58
C GLU A 157 -15.47 -21.51 -15.16
N ARG A 158 -14.29 -20.93 -14.88
CA ARG A 158 -12.99 -21.38 -15.38
C ARG A 158 -12.11 -21.98 -14.28
N ALA A 159 -12.64 -22.13 -13.06
CA ALA A 159 -11.87 -22.63 -11.93
C ALA A 159 -11.35 -24.05 -12.18
N ASP A 160 -12.17 -24.91 -12.78
CA ASP A 160 -11.81 -26.30 -13.10
C ASP A 160 -10.76 -26.42 -14.22
N GLU A 161 -10.45 -25.33 -14.93
CA GLU A 161 -9.28 -25.28 -15.83
C GLU A 161 -7.96 -25.30 -15.06
N VAL A 162 -7.96 -24.82 -13.81
CA VAL A 162 -6.79 -24.83 -12.91
C VAL A 162 -6.63 -26.20 -12.28
N GLU A 163 -7.71 -26.72 -11.67
CA GLU A 163 -7.75 -28.03 -11.04
C GLU A 163 -9.19 -28.58 -11.07
N PRO A 164 -9.43 -29.80 -11.59
CA PRO A 164 -10.77 -30.38 -11.61
C PRO A 164 -11.40 -30.48 -10.23
N GLY A 165 -12.62 -29.96 -10.06
CA GLY A 165 -13.34 -29.94 -8.79
C GLY A 165 -13.14 -28.69 -7.93
N LEU A 166 -12.23 -27.79 -8.32
CA LEU A 166 -11.96 -26.54 -7.58
C LEU A 166 -13.21 -25.67 -7.43
N ALA A 167 -14.10 -25.63 -8.43
CA ALA A 167 -15.34 -24.88 -8.32
C ALA A 167 -16.24 -25.37 -7.19
N ALA A 168 -16.36 -26.69 -7.04
CA ALA A 168 -17.19 -27.28 -6.00
C ALA A 168 -16.59 -27.08 -4.60
N GLU A 169 -15.25 -27.17 -4.47
CA GLU A 169 -14.54 -26.93 -3.22
C GLU A 169 -14.73 -25.49 -2.73
N VAL A 170 -14.46 -24.49 -3.58
CA VAL A 170 -14.57 -23.08 -3.20
C VAL A 170 -16.02 -22.68 -2.89
N ASP A 171 -17.01 -23.22 -3.60
CA ASP A 171 -18.43 -23.00 -3.29
C ASP A 171 -18.81 -23.56 -1.90
N ALA A 172 -18.24 -24.71 -1.52
CA ALA A 172 -18.42 -25.29 -0.20
C ALA A 172 -17.77 -24.43 0.89
N ASP A 173 -16.57 -23.88 0.64
CA ASP A 173 -15.89 -22.95 1.55
C ASP A 173 -16.71 -21.67 1.78
N PHE A 174 -17.27 -21.06 0.72
CA PHE A 174 -18.15 -19.90 0.88
C PHE A 174 -19.37 -20.22 1.73
N SER A 175 -19.96 -21.41 1.53
CA SER A 175 -21.09 -21.86 2.34
C SER A 175 -20.70 -22.02 3.82
N ASP A 176 -19.46 -22.41 4.11
CA ASP A 176 -18.96 -22.50 5.48
C ASP A 176 -18.67 -21.13 6.09
N PHE A 177 -18.01 -20.23 5.35
CA PHE A 177 -17.76 -18.87 5.80
C PHE A 177 -19.06 -18.13 6.12
N GLU A 178 -20.10 -18.25 5.30
CA GLU A 178 -21.40 -17.63 5.60
C GLU A 178 -21.99 -18.06 6.95
N ARG A 179 -21.81 -19.33 7.33
CA ARG A 179 -22.34 -19.86 8.61
C ARG A 179 -21.47 -19.48 9.80
N ASN A 180 -20.15 -19.48 9.59
CA ASN A 180 -19.17 -19.51 10.68
C ASN A 180 -18.31 -18.25 10.76
N TRP A 181 -18.55 -17.23 9.92
CA TRP A 181 -17.74 -16.02 9.95
C TRP A 181 -17.83 -15.36 11.34
N PRO A 182 -16.70 -15.10 11.99
CA PRO A 182 -16.72 -14.63 13.36
C PRO A 182 -17.32 -13.22 13.45
N ALA A 183 -18.31 -13.08 14.32
CA ALA A 183 -18.84 -11.79 14.75
C ALA A 183 -18.38 -11.48 16.18
N GLY A 184 -18.17 -10.20 16.50
CA GLY A 184 -17.86 -9.75 17.86
C GLY A 184 -16.40 -9.92 18.31
N LEU A 185 -15.47 -10.20 17.39
CA LEU A 185 -14.04 -10.09 17.66
C LEU A 185 -13.59 -8.62 17.67
N PRO A 186 -12.48 -8.28 18.35
CA PRO A 186 -11.87 -6.95 18.24
C PRO A 186 -11.63 -6.58 16.77
N GLN A 187 -12.07 -5.38 16.38
CA GLN A 187 -11.93 -4.88 15.01
C GLN A 187 -10.93 -3.74 14.94
N GLY A 188 -10.24 -3.66 13.80
CA GLY A 188 -9.35 -2.56 13.48
C GLY A 188 -10.04 -1.43 12.71
N ILE A 189 -9.19 -0.66 12.04
CA ILE A 189 -9.55 0.47 11.17
C ILE A 189 -9.91 0.04 9.74
N ILE A 190 -9.69 -1.23 9.39
CA ILE A 190 -10.03 -1.91 8.14
C ILE A 190 -10.85 -3.16 8.43
#